data_AF-A0A450T3I8-F1
#
_entry.id   AF-A0A450T3I8-F1
#
_cell.length_a   1.000
_cell.length_b   1.000
_cell.length_c   1.000
_cell.angle_alpha   90.00
_cell.angle_beta   90.00
_cell.angle_gamma   90.00
#
_symmetry.space_group_name_H-M   'P 1'
#
loop_
_entity.id
_entity.type
_entity.pdbx_description
1 polymer ?
#
loop_
_entity_poly.entity_id
_entity_poly.type
_entity_poly.pdbx_seq_one_letter_code
_entity_poly.pdbx_strand_id
1 'polypeptide(L)' 'MISTLILQEKYRVQRKLAEQSGYDVRKHFELSHKIAVEAAAKYGLTLKYGQRKGGYLEPLIPRPEGRDLGDG' A
#
# COMPACT_ATOMS: atom_id res chain seq x y z
N MET A 1 -14.95 25.08 -7.54
CA MET A 1 -13.51 24.76 -7.36
C MET A 1 -13.38 23.76 -6.21
N ILE A 2 -13.58 22.47 -6.50
CA ILE A 2 -13.50 21.36 -5.53
C ILE A 2 -12.04 20.90 -5.31
N SER A 3 -11.12 21.46 -6.12
CA SER A 3 -9.77 20.97 -6.31
C SER A 3 -8.82 21.18 -5.13
N THR A 4 -9.14 21.97 -4.11
CA THR A 4 -8.18 22.28 -3.04
C THR A 4 -8.26 21.28 -1.88
N LEU A 5 -9.44 21.01 -1.32
CA LEU A 5 -9.58 20.16 -0.13
C LEU A 5 -9.31 18.68 -0.41
N ILE A 6 -9.90 18.13 -1.48
CA ILE A 6 -9.69 16.72 -1.85
C ILE A 6 -8.23 16.47 -2.22
N LEU A 7 -7.60 17.43 -2.91
CA LEU A 7 -6.20 17.32 -3.31
C LEU A 7 -5.26 17.41 -2.12
N GLN A 8 -5.53 18.31 -1.16
CA GLN A 8 -4.77 18.40 0.08
C GLN A 8 -4.85 17.09 0.87
N GLU A 9 -6.04 16.50 1.02
CA GLU A 9 -6.15 15.22 1.74
C GLU A 9 -5.52 14.05 1.01
N LYS A 10 -5.58 14.03 -0.33
CA LYS A 10 -4.81 13.06 -1.12
C LYS A 10 -3.32 13.16 -0.77
N TYR A 11 -2.74 14.35 -0.81
CA TYR A 11 -1.32 14.53 -0.52
C TYR A 11 -0.97 14.22 0.94
N ARG A 12 -1.86 14.54 1.89
CA ARG A 12 -1.66 14.20 3.30
C ARG A 12 -1.60 12.69 3.52
N VAL A 13 -2.54 11.95 2.94
CA VAL A 13 -2.56 10.47 3.04
C VAL A 13 -1.35 9.86 2.34
N GLN A 14 -0.99 10.34 1.15
CA GLN A 14 0.18 9.86 0.42
C GLN A 14 1.49 10.07 1.19
N ARG A 15 1.67 11.24 1.82
CA ARG A 15 2.85 11.52 2.64
C ARG A 15 2.94 10.60 3.85
N LYS A 16 1.83 10.44 4.58
CA LYS A 16 1.76 9.50 5.71
C LYS A 16 2.10 8.07 5.30
N LEU A 17 1.60 7.62 4.14
CA LEU A 17 1.93 6.29 3.60
C LEU A 17 3.41 6.17 3.27
N ALA A 18 4.03 7.18 2.64
CA ALA A 18 5.46 7.19 2.32
C ALA A 18 6.33 7.11 3.59
N GLU A 19 6.00 7.93 4.60
CA GLU A 19 6.70 7.94 5.90
C GLU A 19 6.60 6.60 6.63
N GLN A 20 5.40 6.00 6.68
CA GLN A 20 5.17 4.73 7.39
C GLN A 20 5.75 3.52 6.65
N SER A 21 5.75 3.56 5.31
CA SER A 21 6.30 2.48 4.48
C SER A 21 7.82 2.51 4.41
N GLY A 22 8.47 3.64 4.70
CA GLY A 22 9.92 3.77 4.55
C GLY A 22 10.38 3.53 3.11
N TYR A 23 9.54 3.86 2.13
CA TYR A 23 9.72 3.57 0.70
C TYR A 23 9.74 2.07 0.33
N ASP A 24 9.39 1.16 1.24
CA ASP A 24 9.12 -0.24 0.90
C ASP A 24 7.78 -0.37 0.17
N VAL A 25 7.85 -0.86 -1.06
CA VAL A 25 6.68 -0.97 -1.96
C VAL A 25 5.64 -1.97 -1.43
N ARG A 26 6.06 -3.09 -0.84
CA ARG A 26 5.15 -4.11 -0.31
C ARG A 26 4.41 -3.56 0.90
N LYS A 27 5.15 -2.97 1.83
CA LYS A 27 4.59 -2.30 3.01
C LYS A 27 3.65 -1.15 2.64
N HIS A 28 3.98 -0.39 1.58
CA HIS A 28 3.13 0.66 1.05
C HIS A 28 1.77 0.14 0.58
N PHE A 29 1.75 -0.99 -0.16
CA PHE A 29 0.50 -1.60 -0.62
C PHE A 29 -0.32 -2.18 0.53
N GLU A 30 0.32 -2.83 1.50
CA GLU A 30 -0.36 -3.36 2.70
C GLU A 30 -1.03 -2.25 3.52
N LEU A 31 -0.30 -1.17 3.80
CA LEU A 31 -0.83 -0.01 4.53
C LEU A 31 -1.95 0.69 3.75
N SER A 32 -1.80 0.82 2.43
CA SER A 32 -2.84 1.40 1.57
C SER A 32 -4.12 0.58 1.59
N HIS A 33 -4.00 -0.75 1.51
CA HIS A 33 -5.14 -1.66 1.61
C HIS A 33 -5.83 -1.54 2.97
N LYS A 34 -5.07 -1.52 4.06
CA LYS A 34 -5.60 -1.34 5.41
C LYS A 34 -6.42 -0.05 5.55
N ILE A 35 -5.89 1.08 5.08
CA ILE A 35 -6.59 2.38 5.12
C ILE A 35 -7.89 2.32 4.30
N ALA A 36 -7.86 1.69 3.14
CA ALA A 36 -9.05 1.55 2.30
C ALA A 36 -10.15 0.72 2.99
N VAL A 37 -9.79 -0.37 3.66
CA VAL A 37 -10.72 -1.23 4.41
C VAL A 37 -11.31 -0.49 5.61
N GLU A 38 -10.49 0.23 6.38
CA GLU A 38 -10.95 1.03 7.51
C GLU A 38 -11.92 2.15 7.07
N ALA A 39 -11.61 2.83 5.96
CA ALA A 39 -12.49 3.84 5.39
C ALA A 39 -13.80 3.21 4.90
N ALA A 40 -13.75 2.05 4.25
CA ALA A 40 -14.93 1.35 3.80
C ALA A 40 -15.86 0.98 4.96
N ALA A 41 -15.31 0.45 6.05
CA ALA A 41 -16.07 0.16 7.26
C ALA A 41 -16.67 1.42 7.89
N LYS A 42 -15.87 2.50 8.01
CA LYS A 42 -16.31 3.77 8.62
C LYS A 42 -17.45 4.45 7.86
N TYR A 43 -17.43 4.39 6.53
CA TYR A 43 -18.38 5.10 5.68
C TYR A 43 -19.44 4.19 5.05
N GLY A 44 -19.51 2.91 5.44
CA GLY A 44 -20.47 1.95 4.89
C GLY A 44 -20.28 1.67 3.39
N LEU A 45 -19.04 1.77 2.89
CA LEU A 45 -18.71 1.54 1.49
C LEU A 45 -18.34 0.08 1.25
N THR A 46 -18.60 -0.42 0.06
CA THR A 46 -18.14 -1.74 -0.38
C THR A 46 -16.96 -1.57 -1.33
N LEU A 47 -15.80 -2.11 -0.96
CA LEU A 47 -14.66 -2.18 -1.87
C LEU A 47 -14.92 -3.27 -2.92
N LYS A 48 -14.85 -2.89 -4.20
CA LYS A 48 -14.88 -3.84 -5.31
C LYS A 48 -13.48 -3.96 -5.89
N TYR A 49 -12.91 -5.15 -5.83
CA TYR A 49 -11.67 -5.47 -6.50
C TYR A 49 -11.97 -6.06 -7.88
N GLY A 50 -11.25 -5.60 -8.90
CA GLY A 50 -11.32 -6.22 -10.21
C GLY A 50 -10.80 -7.64 -10.14
N GLN A 51 -11.58 -8.61 -10.64
CA GLN A 51 -11.06 -9.97 -10.84
C GLN A 51 -10.04 -9.93 -11.96
N ARG A 52 -8.75 -9.97 -11.62
CA ARG A 52 -7.68 -10.10 -12.61
C ARG A 52 -7.47 -11.59 -12.91
N LYS A 53 -7.86 -12.05 -14.10
CA LYS A 53 -7.43 -13.38 -14.58
C LYS A 53 -5.89 -13.39 -14.63
N GLY A 54 -5.27 -14.29 -13.85
CA GLY A 54 -3.81 -14.47 -13.83
C GLY A 54 -3.02 -13.65 -12.80
N GLY A 55 -3.67 -12.99 -11.84
CA GLY A 55 -3.00 -12.28 -10.76
C GLY A 55 -2.98 -13.08 -9.45
N TYR A 56 -2.24 -14.18 -9.39
CA TYR A 56 -1.87 -14.72 -8.08
C TYR A 56 -0.82 -13.79 -7.48
N LEU A 57 -1.04 -13.28 -6.28
CA LEU A 57 0.06 -12.81 -5.45
C LEU A 57 0.95 -14.04 -5.26
N GLU A 58 2.11 -14.08 -5.92
CA GLU A 58 3.11 -15.08 -5.55
C GLU A 58 3.32 -14.97 -4.02
N PRO A 59 3.38 -16.09 -3.30
CA PRO A 59 3.69 -16.06 -1.88
C PRO A 59 4.93 -15.20 -1.69
N LEU A 60 4.83 -14.18 -0.83
CA LEU A 60 5.97 -13.35 -0.45
C LEU A 60 6.99 -14.26 0.23
N ILE A 61 7.91 -14.87 -0.52
CA ILE A 61 9.05 -15.58 0.04
C ILE A 61 9.83 -14.54 0.85
N PRO A 62 9.95 -14.70 2.18
CA PRO A 62 10.75 -13.79 2.98
C PRO A 62 12.16 -13.77 2.41
N ARG A 63 12.70 -12.58 2.11
CA ARG A 63 14.10 -12.45 1.73
C ARG A 63 14.90 -12.95 2.93
N PRO A 64 15.76 -13.98 2.81
CA PRO A 64 16.63 -14.36 3.90
C PRO A 64 17.55 -13.18 4.19
N GLU A 65 17.49 -12.67 5.43
CA GLU A 65 18.44 -11.69 5.92
C GLU A 65 19.80 -12.37 6.05
N GLY A 66 20.80 -11.86 5.33
CA GLY A 66 22.17 -12.36 5.39
C GLY A 66 22.56 -13.22 4.19
N ARG A 67 23.09 -12.58 3.16
CA ARG A 67 24.29 -13.10 2.49
C ARG A 67 25.28 -11.95 2.38
N ASP A 68 26.28 -11.99 3.25
CA ASP A 68 27.53 -11.26 3.07
C ASP A 68 28.04 -11.57 1.66
N LEU A 69 28.24 -10.51 0.87
CA LEU A 69 28.96 -10.57 -0.38
C LEU A 69 30.44 -10.80 -0.01
N GLY A 70 30.83 -12.06 0.10
CA GLY A 70 32.23 -12.45 0.08
C GLY A 70 32.80 -12.27 -1.32
N ASP A 71 33.90 -11.53 -1.37
CA ASP A 71 34.74 -11.32 -2.56
C ASP A 71 35.14 -12.64 -3.23
N GLY A 72 35.18 -12.61 -4.56
CA GLY A 72 35.74 -13.63 -5.44
C GLY A 72 35.97 -13.06 -6.83
#